data_AF-A0A352IPR2-F1
#
_entry.id   AF-A0A352IPR2-F1
#
_cell.length_a   1.000
_cell.length_b   1.000
_cell.length_c   1.000
_cell.angle_alpha   90.00
_cell.angle_beta   90.00
_cell.angle_gamma   90.00
#
_symmetry.space_group_name_H-M   'P 1'
#
loop_
_entity.id
_entity.type
_entity.pdbx_description
1 polymer ?
#
loop_
_entity_poly.entity_id
_entity_poly.type
_entity_poly.pdbx_seq_one_letter_code
_entity_poly.pdbx_strand_id
1 'polypeptide(L)'
;MDIKQTYSISELAKEFDVTTRSIRFYEDQELLRPTRRGQTRIFSSKDRVRLKLILRGKRMGFSLAETKELFDLWDETLSGNEKQLLKMLTILENKRAQLEQQKNDIAQAEMEMDTAEARCREALAELQKKKKQQAPAKEEARQTAEN
;
A
#
# COMPACT_ATOMS: atom_id res chain seq x y z
N MET A 1 -14.02 -8.33 -40.03
CA MET A 1 -14.83 -8.56 -38.81
C MET A 1 -13.88 -8.49 -37.63
N ASP A 2 -13.89 -7.39 -36.87
CA ASP A 2 -13.15 -7.31 -35.62
C ASP A 2 -13.76 -8.32 -34.64
N ILE A 3 -13.05 -9.40 -34.34
CA ILE A 3 -13.45 -10.33 -33.29
C ILE A 3 -13.30 -9.56 -31.99
N LYS A 4 -14.42 -9.09 -31.40
CA LYS A 4 -14.39 -8.47 -30.06
C LYS A 4 -13.82 -9.50 -29.09
N GLN A 5 -12.56 -9.34 -28.72
CA GLN A 5 -11.88 -10.23 -27.79
C GLN A 5 -12.62 -10.24 -26.45
N THR A 6 -13.02 -11.42 -26.01
CA THR A 6 -13.64 -11.65 -24.70
C THR A 6 -12.71 -12.44 -23.80
N TYR A 7 -12.87 -12.26 -22.50
CA TYR A 7 -12.06 -12.90 -21.48
C TYR A 7 -12.95 -13.58 -20.45
N SER A 8 -12.52 -14.74 -19.96
CA SER A 8 -13.05 -15.38 -18.77
C SER A 8 -12.45 -14.76 -17.51
N ILE A 9 -13.10 -14.99 -16.36
CA ILE A 9 -12.58 -14.55 -15.07
C ILE A 9 -11.20 -15.16 -14.75
N SER A 10 -10.97 -16.40 -15.17
CA SER A 10 -9.72 -17.12 -14.92
C SER A 10 -8.57 -16.57 -15.75
N GLU A 11 -8.83 -16.18 -17.01
CA GLU A 11 -7.84 -15.52 -17.85
C GLU A 11 -7.42 -14.17 -17.28
N LEU A 12 -8.38 -13.33 -16.88
CA LEU A 12 -8.08 -12.04 -16.27
C LEU A 12 -7.36 -12.18 -14.92
N ALA A 13 -7.77 -13.16 -14.11
CA ALA A 13 -7.10 -13.46 -12.84
C ALA A 13 -5.62 -13.81 -13.05
N LYS A 14 -5.34 -14.70 -14.01
CA LYS A 14 -3.97 -15.08 -14.36
C LYS A 14 -3.18 -13.93 -14.97
N GLU A 15 -3.82 -13.15 -15.87
CA GLU A 15 -3.16 -12.04 -16.55
C GLU A 15 -2.70 -10.95 -15.59
N PHE A 16 -3.54 -10.60 -14.62
CA PHE A 16 -3.26 -9.51 -13.69
C PHE A 16 -2.69 -9.97 -12.35
N ASP A 17 -2.40 -11.26 -12.20
CA ASP A 17 -1.93 -11.86 -10.95
C ASP A 17 -2.83 -11.53 -9.75
N VAL A 18 -4.14 -11.74 -9.94
CA VAL A 18 -5.15 -11.51 -8.90
C VAL A 18 -6.06 -12.72 -8.77
N THR A 19 -6.71 -12.85 -7.62
CA THR A 19 -7.66 -13.94 -7.43
C THR A 19 -8.97 -13.67 -8.20
N THR A 20 -9.64 -14.73 -8.64
CA THR A 20 -11.01 -14.62 -9.17
C THR A 20 -11.98 -14.02 -8.14
N ARG A 21 -11.73 -14.23 -6.85
CA ARG A 21 -12.47 -13.59 -5.74
C ARG A 21 -12.33 -12.06 -5.79
N SER A 22 -11.14 -11.53 -6.05
CA SER A 22 -10.92 -10.08 -6.20
C SER A 22 -11.68 -9.51 -7.39
N ILE A 23 -11.70 -10.21 -8.52
CA ILE A 23 -12.45 -9.77 -9.70
C ILE A 23 -13.96 -9.74 -9.43
N ARG A 24 -14.50 -10.77 -8.76
CA ARG A 24 -15.92 -10.78 -8.34
C ARG A 24 -16.22 -9.63 -7.39
N PHE A 25 -15.33 -9.37 -6.45
CA PHE A 25 -15.49 -8.22 -5.56
C PHE A 25 -15.56 -6.89 -6.33
N TYR A 26 -14.75 -6.70 -7.38
CA TYR A 26 -14.86 -5.49 -8.21
C TYR A 26 -16.16 -5.43 -9.03
N GLU A 27 -16.71 -6.57 -9.46
CA GLU A 27 -18.07 -6.65 -10.03
C GLU A 27 -19.12 -6.27 -9.00
N ASP A 28 -19.03 -6.78 -7.77
CA ASP A 28 -19.97 -6.48 -6.67
C ASP A 28 -19.94 -5.00 -6.28
N GLN A 29 -18.79 -4.33 -6.43
CA GLN A 29 -18.63 -2.87 -6.27
C GLN A 29 -19.04 -2.07 -7.52
N GLU A 30 -19.62 -2.73 -8.54
CA GLU A 30 -20.07 -2.17 -9.82
C GLU A 30 -18.97 -1.53 -10.68
N LEU A 31 -17.70 -1.82 -10.40
CA LEU A 31 -16.55 -1.32 -11.14
C LEU A 31 -16.33 -2.07 -12.46
N LEU A 32 -16.80 -3.32 -12.52
CA LEU A 32 -16.79 -4.18 -13.71
C LEU A 32 -18.23 -4.59 -14.02
N ARG A 33 -18.56 -4.70 -15.31
CA ARG A 33 -19.92 -5.06 -15.75
C ARG A 33 -19.85 -6.15 -16.82
N PRO A 34 -19.33 -7.35 -16.50
CA PRO A 34 -19.26 -8.45 -17.44
C PRO A 34 -20.67 -8.87 -17.87
N THR A 35 -20.77 -9.35 -19.11
CA THR A 35 -22.00 -10.02 -19.58
C THR A 35 -22.03 -11.46 -19.06
N ARG A 36 -23.22 -12.08 -19.06
CA ARG A 36 -23.37 -13.48 -18.64
C ARG A 36 -23.85 -14.35 -19.81
N ARG A 37 -23.24 -15.53 -19.94
CA ARG A 37 -23.72 -16.62 -20.79
C ARG A 37 -23.98 -17.82 -19.88
N GLY A 38 -25.25 -18.03 -19.50
CA GLY A 38 -25.61 -18.93 -18.42
C GLY A 38 -25.00 -18.46 -17.09
N GLN A 39 -24.26 -19.34 -16.42
CA GLN A 39 -23.54 -19.03 -15.17
C GLN A 39 -22.15 -18.41 -15.41
N THR A 40 -21.68 -18.37 -16.65
CA THR A 40 -20.32 -17.91 -16.98
C THR A 40 -20.28 -16.41 -17.24
N ARG A 41 -19.36 -15.72 -16.56
CA ARG A 41 -19.05 -14.30 -16.79
C ARG A 41 -18.15 -14.15 -18.01
N ILE A 42 -18.53 -13.26 -18.92
CA ILE A 42 -17.80 -12.90 -20.13
C ILE A 42 -17.42 -11.42 -20.02
N PHE A 43 -16.13 -11.17 -19.86
CA PHE A 43 -15.55 -9.84 -19.76
C PHE A 43 -15.16 -9.33 -21.14
N SER A 44 -15.46 -8.06 -21.41
CA SER A 44 -15.06 -7.38 -22.64
C SER A 44 -13.65 -6.82 -22.54
N SER A 45 -13.08 -6.37 -23.67
CA SER A 45 -11.86 -5.55 -23.66
C SER A 45 -11.99 -4.29 -22.79
N LYS A 46 -13.18 -3.69 -22.69
CA LYS A 46 -13.43 -2.52 -21.82
C LYS A 46 -13.32 -2.90 -20.34
N ASP A 47 -13.86 -4.06 -19.96
CA ASP A 47 -13.72 -4.57 -18.58
C ASP A 47 -12.26 -4.90 -18.25
N ARG A 48 -11.51 -5.47 -19.19
CA ARG A 48 -10.07 -5.71 -19.02
C ARG A 48 -9.30 -4.42 -18.76
N VAL A 49 -9.57 -3.36 -19.54
CA VAL A 49 -8.95 -2.04 -19.33
C VAL A 49 -9.35 -1.45 -17.98
N ARG A 50 -10.63 -1.52 -17.61
CA ARG A 50 -11.11 -1.09 -16.28
C ARG A 50 -10.42 -1.83 -15.15
N LEU A 51 -10.29 -3.15 -15.24
CA LEU A 51 -9.57 -3.96 -14.24
C LEU A 51 -8.12 -3.50 -14.10
N LYS A 52 -7.40 -3.29 -15.21
CA LYS A 52 -6.03 -2.75 -15.19
C LYS A 52 -5.96 -1.40 -14.47
N LEU A 53 -6.92 -0.51 -14.72
CA LEU A 53 -6.98 0.81 -14.08
C LEU A 53 -7.31 0.74 -12.59
N ILE A 54 -8.25 -0.11 -12.17
CA ILE A 54 -8.58 -0.36 -10.76
C ILE A 54 -7.33 -0.81 -10.00
N LEU A 55 -6.59 -1.77 -10.56
CA LEU A 55 -5.38 -2.30 -9.92
C LEU A 55 -4.27 -1.25 -9.83
N ARG A 56 -4.11 -0.42 -10.86
CA ARG A 56 -3.16 0.70 -10.82
C ARG A 56 -3.55 1.76 -9.78
N GLY A 57 -4.82 2.15 -9.73
CA GLY A 57 -5.35 3.08 -8.73
C GLY A 57 -5.09 2.57 -7.31
N LYS A 58 -5.39 1.30 -7.04
CA LYS A 58 -5.13 0.68 -5.74
C LYS A 58 -3.66 0.76 -5.34
N ARG A 59 -2.73 0.52 -6.27
CA ARG A 59 -1.27 0.66 -6.02
C ARG A 59 -0.86 2.10 -5.69
N MET A 60 -1.60 3.09 -6.19
CA MET A 60 -1.39 4.52 -5.90
C MET A 60 -2.16 5.00 -4.67
N GLY A 61 -2.79 4.10 -3.91
CA GLY A 61 -3.57 4.44 -2.72
C GLY A 61 -4.95 5.02 -3.02
N PHE A 62 -5.49 4.80 -4.23
CA PHE A 62 -6.85 5.21 -4.56
C PHE A 62 -7.83 4.25 -3.91
N SER A 63 -8.89 4.81 -3.34
CA SER A 63 -10.05 4.07 -2.90
C SER A 63 -10.86 3.57 -4.10
N LEU A 64 -11.69 2.56 -3.86
CA LEU A 64 -12.62 2.07 -4.88
C LEU A 64 -13.68 3.10 -5.22
N ALA A 65 -14.06 3.96 -4.27
CA ALA A 65 -14.98 5.07 -4.50
C ALA A 65 -14.40 6.12 -5.45
N GLU A 66 -13.15 6.57 -5.22
CA GLU A 66 -12.43 7.47 -6.14
C GLU A 66 -12.30 6.85 -7.54
N THR A 67 -12.01 5.55 -7.61
CA THR A 67 -11.92 4.83 -8.89
C THR A 67 -13.28 4.75 -9.60
N LYS A 68 -14.37 4.51 -8.85
CA LYS A 68 -15.73 4.46 -9.39
C LYS A 68 -16.15 5.82 -9.94
N GLU A 69 -15.93 6.88 -9.18
CA GLU A 69 -16.22 8.26 -9.60
C GLU A 69 -15.53 8.61 -10.93
N LEU A 70 -14.25 8.23 -11.09
CA LEU A 70 -13.51 8.42 -12.33
C LEU A 70 -14.09 7.64 -13.53
N PHE A 71 -14.72 6.49 -13.28
CA PHE A 71 -15.40 5.72 -14.33
C PHE A 71 -16.81 6.22 -14.63
N ASP A 72 -17.50 6.78 -13.64
CA ASP A 72 -18.84 7.33 -13.79
C ASP A 72 -18.80 8.69 -14.51
N LEU A 73 -17.71 9.44 -14.36
CA LEU A 73 -17.42 10.65 -15.14
C LEU A 73 -17.05 10.35 -16.60
N TRP A 74 -16.86 9.08 -16.96
CA TRP A 74 -16.61 8.71 -18.35
C TRP A 74 -17.87 8.94 -19.19
N ASP A 75 -17.80 9.99 -19.99
CA ASP A 75 -18.71 10.25 -21.09
C ASP A 75 -17.88 10.37 -22.37
N GLU A 76 -18.36 9.77 -23.46
CA GLU A 76 -17.64 9.73 -24.75
C GLU A 76 -17.56 11.12 -25.41
N THR A 77 -18.12 12.16 -24.79
CA THR A 77 -18.00 13.56 -25.18
C THR A 77 -16.65 14.18 -24.80
N LEU A 78 -16.23 15.22 -25.55
CA LEU A 78 -15.00 15.98 -25.25
C LEU A 78 -15.06 16.62 -23.85
N SER A 79 -16.23 17.14 -23.44
CA SER A 79 -16.42 17.74 -22.11
C SER A 79 -16.37 16.70 -20.98
N GLY A 80 -16.87 15.48 -21.23
CA GLY A 80 -16.74 14.34 -20.30
C GLY A 80 -15.28 13.99 -20.04
N ASN A 81 -14.49 13.86 -21.11
CA ASN A 81 -13.06 13.58 -21.02
C ASN A 81 -12.30 14.68 -20.25
N GLU A 82 -12.61 15.96 -20.47
CA GLU A 82 -11.97 17.06 -19.74
C GLU A 82 -12.27 16.99 -18.22
N LYS A 83 -13.54 16.82 -17.83
CA LYS A 83 -13.93 16.71 -16.42
C LYS A 83 -13.25 15.53 -15.74
N GLN A 84 -13.14 14.40 -16.43
CA GLN A 84 -12.45 13.22 -15.93
C GLN A 84 -10.96 13.50 -15.68
N LEU A 85 -10.29 14.14 -16.63
CA LEU A 85 -8.87 14.48 -16.52
C LEU A 85 -8.61 15.47 -15.38
N LEU A 86 -9.43 16.50 -15.25
CA LEU A 86 -9.34 17.46 -14.14
C LEU A 86 -9.51 16.76 -12.78
N LYS A 87 -10.52 15.89 -12.65
CA LYS A 87 -10.71 15.10 -11.41
C LYS A 87 -9.52 14.19 -11.12
N MET A 88 -8.99 13.51 -12.15
CA MET A 88 -7.81 12.65 -12.02
C MET A 88 -6.60 13.45 -11.53
N LEU A 89 -6.37 14.65 -12.09
CA LEU A 89 -5.28 15.54 -11.65
C LEU A 89 -5.43 15.90 -10.17
N THR A 90 -6.63 16.30 -9.73
CA THR A 90 -6.89 16.62 -8.31
C THR A 90 -6.62 15.43 -7.39
N ILE A 91 -7.06 14.22 -7.77
CA ILE A 91 -6.80 13.01 -6.97
C ILE A 91 -5.29 12.75 -6.92
N LEU A 92 -4.58 12.82 -8.05
CA LEU A 92 -3.14 12.59 -8.12
C LEU A 92 -2.34 13.59 -7.28
N GLU A 93 -2.70 14.87 -7.31
CA GLU A 93 -2.09 15.93 -6.50
C GLU A 93 -2.27 15.65 -5.01
N ASN A 94 -3.50 15.34 -4.59
CA ASN A 94 -3.79 15.01 -3.19
C ASN A 94 -3.03 13.77 -2.71
N LYS A 95 -3.00 12.69 -3.51
CA LYS A 95 -2.26 11.47 -3.14
C LYS A 95 -0.75 11.72 -3.08
N ARG A 96 -0.21 12.51 -4.00
CA ARG A 96 1.21 12.90 -3.99
C ARG A 96 1.55 13.69 -2.73
N ALA A 97 0.73 14.68 -2.36
CA ALA A 97 0.92 15.47 -1.15
C ALA A 97 0.88 14.58 0.12
N GLN A 98 -0.07 13.65 0.19
CA GLN A 98 -0.16 12.69 1.30
C GLN A 98 1.08 11.79 1.40
N LEU A 99 1.57 11.28 0.27
CA LEU A 99 2.77 10.43 0.25
C LEU A 99 4.03 11.20 0.65
N GLU A 100 4.17 12.46 0.23
CA GLU A 100 5.33 13.27 0.63
C GLU A 100 5.27 13.59 2.13
N GLN A 101 4.09 13.87 2.68
CA GLN A 101 3.93 14.04 4.13
C GLN A 101 4.31 12.77 4.88
N GLN A 102 3.80 11.60 4.46
CA GLN A 102 4.13 10.32 5.08
C GLN A 102 5.64 10.03 5.05
N LYS A 103 6.30 10.36 3.95
CA LYS A 103 7.76 10.20 3.82
C LYS A 103 8.50 11.11 4.80
N ASN A 104 8.07 12.34 4.98
CA ASN A 104 8.65 13.26 5.97
C ASN A 104 8.43 12.76 7.40
N ASP A 105 7.23 12.26 7.71
CA ASP A 105 6.90 11.71 9.02
C ASP A 105 7.75 10.47 9.34
N ILE A 106 7.96 9.59 8.36
CA ILE A 106 8.84 8.42 8.49
C ILE A 106 10.27 8.85 8.75
N ALA A 107 10.80 9.81 7.98
CA ALA A 107 12.17 10.30 8.16
C ALA A 107 12.37 10.91 9.56
N GLN A 108 11.39 11.64 10.08
CA GLN A 108 11.43 12.19 11.43
C GLN A 108 11.43 11.06 12.49
N ALA A 109 10.58 10.05 12.33
CA ALA A 109 10.55 8.90 13.23
C ALA A 109 11.87 8.13 13.23
N GLU A 110 12.51 7.95 12.07
CA GLU A 110 13.83 7.32 11.95
C GLU A 110 14.90 8.10 12.75
N MET A 111 14.93 9.43 12.64
CA MET A 111 15.87 10.26 13.42
C MET A 111 15.65 10.17 14.93
N GLU A 112 14.39 10.11 15.36
CA GLU A 112 14.04 9.94 16.78
C GLU A 112 14.47 8.57 17.31
N MET A 113 14.29 7.51 16.50
CA MET A 113 14.75 6.16 16.82
C MET A 113 16.27 6.10 16.94
N ASP A 114 17.01 6.71 16.00
CA ASP A 114 18.48 6.76 16.05
C ASP A 114 18.99 7.44 17.32
N THR A 115 18.36 8.57 17.68
CA THR A 115 18.70 9.31 18.89
C THR A 115 18.42 8.48 20.15
N ALA A 116 17.26 7.81 20.20
CA ALA A 116 16.89 6.96 21.32
C ALA A 116 17.85 5.76 21.43
N GLU A 117 18.20 5.13 20.31
CA GLU A 117 19.14 4.02 20.26
C GLU A 117 20.53 4.42 20.78
N ALA A 118 21.06 5.57 20.34
CA ALA A 118 22.34 6.08 20.80
C ALA A 118 22.36 6.25 22.34
N ARG A 119 21.31 6.87 22.90
CA ARG A 119 21.17 7.05 24.37
C ARG A 119 21.12 5.71 25.10
N CYS A 120 20.37 4.73 24.57
CA CYS A 120 20.31 3.40 25.16
C CYS A 120 21.69 2.71 25.16
N ARG A 121 22.45 2.82 24.06
CA ARG A 121 23.80 2.26 23.95
C ARG A 121 24.78 2.91 24.93
N GLU A 122 24.76 4.23 25.06
CA GLU A 122 25.58 4.97 26.03
C GLU A 122 25.25 4.56 27.47
N ALA A 123 23.97 4.55 27.83
CA ALA A 123 23.52 4.15 29.16
C ALA A 123 23.93 2.69 29.49
N LEU A 124 23.82 1.79 28.51
CA LEU A 124 24.24 0.40 28.69
C LEU A 124 25.76 0.29 28.91
N ALA A 125 26.56 1.03 28.15
CA ALA A 125 28.02 1.04 28.29
C ALA A 125 28.45 1.54 29.68
N GLU A 126 27.82 2.60 30.18
CA GLU A 126 28.09 3.13 31.53
C GLU A 126 27.69 2.15 32.64
N LEU A 127 26.56 1.45 32.50
CA LEU A 127 26.16 0.40 33.44
C LEU A 127 27.15 -0.77 33.44
N GLN A 128 27.66 -1.17 32.27
CA GLN A 128 28.65 -2.23 32.16
C GLN A 128 30.00 -1.83 32.78
N LYS A 129 30.45 -0.58 32.60
CA LYS A 129 31.64 -0.05 33.26
C LYS A 129 31.50 -0.08 34.79
N LYS A 130 30.38 0.41 35.32
CA LYS A 130 30.09 0.40 36.76
C LYS A 130 30.08 -1.02 37.34
N LYS A 131 29.48 -1.99 36.63
CA LYS A 131 29.50 -3.41 37.03
C LYS A 131 30.92 -3.98 37.09
N LYS A 132 31.78 -3.68 36.11
CA LYS A 132 33.18 -4.12 36.10
C LYS A 132 34.00 -3.49 37.24
N GLN A 133 33.77 -2.22 37.55
CA GLN A 133 34.46 -1.53 38.64
C GLN A 133 34.04 -2.01 40.04
N GLN A 134 32.81 -2.51 40.19
CA GLN A 134 32.31 -3.08 41.45
C GLN A 134 32.67 -4.57 41.67
N ALA A 135 33.19 -5.26 40.64
CA ALA A 135 33.61 -6.65 40.73
C ALA A 135 34.83 -6.88 41.65
N PRO A 136 35.95 -6.14 41.56
CA PRO A 136 37.12 -6.37 42.41
C PRO A 136 36.87 -6.09 43.90
N ALA A 137 36.05 -5.08 44.23
CA ALA A 137 35.74 -4.73 45.63
C ALA A 137 34.87 -5.77 46.35
N LYS A 138 34.05 -6.54 45.64
CA LYS A 138 33.27 -7.65 46.23
C LYS A 138 34.11 -8.92 46.44
N GLU A 139 35.18 -9.08 45.69
CA GLU A 139 36.08 -10.24 45.77
C GLU A 139 37.07 -10.09 46.94
N GLU A 140 37.63 -8.89 47.12
CA GLU A 140 38.47 -8.55 48.29
C GLU A 140 37.68 -8.55 49.62
N ALA A 141 36.44 -8.06 49.63
CA ALA A 141 35.57 -8.10 50.81
C ALA A 141 35.11 -9.52 51.20
N ARG A 142 35.08 -10.46 50.24
CA ARG A 142 34.84 -11.89 50.52
C ARG A 142 36.06 -12.56 51.13
N GLN A 143 37.25 -12.27 50.61
CA GLN A 143 38.51 -12.87 51.08
C GLN A 143 38.95 -12.33 52.45
N THR A 144 38.54 -11.12 52.84
CA THR A 144 38.79 -10.57 54.19
C THR A 144 37.80 -11.00 55.25
N ALA A 145 36.65 -11.58 54.87
CA ALA A 145 35.66 -12.11 55.82
C ALA A 145 35.87 -13.60 56.15
N GLU A 146 36.76 -14.29 55.44
CA GLU A 146 37.09 -15.72 55.63
C GLU A 146 38.43 -15.97 56.35
N ASN A 147 39.16 -14.91 56.74
CA ASN A 147 40.38 -14.95 57.58
C ASN A 147 40.11 -14.30 58.95
#